data_AF-A0A2U3F2V4-F1
#
_entry.id   AF-A0A2U3F2V4-F1
#
_cell.length_a   1.000
_cell.length_b   1.000
_cell.length_c   1.000
_cell.angle_alpha   90.00
_cell.angle_beta   90.00
_cell.angle_gamma   90.00
#
_symmetry.space_group_name_H-M   'P 1'
#
loop_
_entity.id
_entity.type
_entity.pdbx_description
1 polymer ?
#
loop_
_entity_poly.entity_id
_entity_poly.type
_entity_poly.pdbx_seq_one_letter_code
_entity_poly.pdbx_strand_id
1 'polypeptide(L)' 'HEFSDLPLPRNAPDFAEARAAYSRARWMGPGRGWVDPVAEKKGVILGLDAGISTMEQEVAESMGADWEEIVDQR' A
#
# COMPACT_ATOMS: atom_id res chain seq x y z
N HIS A 1 -23.13 -16.14 14.68
CA HIS A 1 -22.30 -15.14 13.99
C HIS A 1 -23.29 -14.14 13.41
N GLU A 2 -23.60 -13.07 14.14
CA GLU A 2 -24.42 -11.98 13.59
C GLU A 2 -23.51 -11.19 12.65
N PHE A 3 -23.60 -11.47 11.35
CA PHE A 3 -23.21 -10.49 10.36
C PHE A 3 -24.22 -9.36 10.48
N SER A 4 -23.84 -8.29 11.16
CA SER A 4 -24.63 -7.06 11.19
C SER A 4 -24.78 -6.59 9.75
N ASP A 5 -26.02 -6.59 9.24
CA ASP A 5 -26.42 -5.96 7.97
C ASP A 5 -26.21 -4.45 8.08
N LEU A 6 -24.96 -4.02 8.08
CA LEU A 6 -24.61 -2.61 7.98
C LEU A 6 -24.84 -2.19 6.52
N PRO A 7 -25.69 -1.18 6.26
CA PRO A 7 -25.95 -0.73 4.90
C PRO A 7 -24.69 -0.10 4.32
N LEU A 8 -24.48 -0.30 3.01
CA LEU A 8 -23.41 0.39 2.30
C LEU A 8 -23.57 1.92 2.41
N PRO A 9 -22.46 2.68 2.36
CA PRO A 9 -22.51 4.13 2.30
C PRO A 9 -23.43 4.63 1.19
N ARG A 10 -24.05 5.80 1.40
CA ARG A 10 -24.96 6.41 0.41
C ARG A 10 -24.23 6.57 -0.93
N ASN A 11 -24.85 6.10 -2.01
CA ASN A 11 -24.34 6.07 -3.38
C ASN A 11 -23.16 5.11 -3.65
N ALA A 12 -22.92 4.14 -2.77
CA ALA A 12 -22.02 3.05 -3.09
C ALA A 12 -22.61 2.20 -4.25
N PRO A 13 -21.86 1.97 -5.34
CA PRO A 13 -22.30 1.12 -6.44
C PRO A 13 -22.43 -0.34 -6.00
N ASP A 14 -23.23 -1.13 -6.71
CA ASP A 14 -23.31 -2.56 -6.44
C ASP A 14 -21.96 -3.25 -6.71
N PHE A 15 -21.66 -4.32 -5.99
CA PHE A 15 -20.42 -5.08 -6.19
C PHE A 15 -20.25 -5.54 -7.64
N ALA A 16 -21.33 -5.95 -8.31
CA ALA A 16 -21.27 -6.40 -9.71
C ALA A 16 -20.85 -5.27 -10.65
N GLU A 17 -21.25 -4.03 -10.38
CA GLU A 17 -20.95 -2.86 -11.19
C GLU A 17 -19.53 -2.32 -10.94
N ALA A 18 -19.00 -2.52 -9.73
CA ALA A 18 -17.71 -1.99 -9.30
C ALA A 18 -16.73 -3.05 -8.79
N ARG A 19 -16.82 -4.29 -9.32
CA ARG A 19 -16.02 -5.44 -8.84
C ARG A 19 -14.53 -5.14 -8.77
N ALA A 20 -13.99 -4.43 -9.76
CA ALA A 20 -12.58 -4.03 -9.80
C ALA A 20 -12.21 -3.12 -8.62
N ALA A 21 -13.07 -2.16 -8.26
CA ALA A 21 -12.84 -1.23 -7.16
C ALA A 21 -12.97 -1.91 -5.78
N TYR A 22 -13.89 -2.87 -5.65
CA TYR A 22 -14.06 -3.63 -4.42
C TYR A 22 -13.00 -4.72 -4.22
N SER A 23 -12.47 -5.29 -5.31
CA SER A 23 -11.52 -6.41 -5.27
C SER A 23 -10.07 -6.00 -5.41
N ARG A 24 -9.77 -4.71 -5.65
CA ARG A 24 -8.40 -4.17 -5.76
C ARG A 24 -7.72 -4.05 -4.38
N ALA A 25 -7.51 -5.19 -3.73
CA ALA A 25 -6.68 -5.24 -2.53
C ALA A 25 -5.28 -5.71 -2.90
N ARG A 26 -4.25 -5.05 -2.35
CA ARG A 26 -2.89 -5.57 -2.32
C ARG A 26 -2.60 -6.00 -0.89
N TRP A 27 -2.06 -7.21 -0.74
CA TRP A 27 -1.58 -7.65 0.56
C TRP A 27 -0.22 -7.01 0.84
N MET A 28 -0.11 -6.36 1.99
CA MET A 28 1.16 -5.88 2.54
C MET A 28 1.69 -6.96 3.47
N GLY A 29 2.72 -7.67 3.02
CA GLY A 29 3.45 -8.65 3.82
C GLY A 29 4.45 -7.99 4.76
N PRO A 30 5.12 -8.77 5.63
CA PRO A 30 6.23 -8.25 6.42
C PRO A 30 7.33 -7.71 5.49
N GLY A 31 7.92 -6.57 5.87
CA GLY A 31 9.01 -5.96 5.09
C GLY A 31 10.17 -6.92 4.91
N ARG A 32 10.75 -6.95 3.71
CA ARG A 32 11.92 -7.82 3.43
C ARG A 32 13.14 -7.43 4.27
N GLY A 33 13.18 -6.18 4.75
CA GLY A 33 14.34 -5.59 5.39
C GLY A 33 15.44 -5.21 4.40
N TRP A 34 16.62 -4.88 4.94
CA TRP A 34 17.78 -4.43 4.17
C TRP A 34 18.98 -5.32 4.49
N VAL A 35 19.72 -5.72 3.46
CA VAL A 35 21.01 -6.40 3.62
C VAL A 35 22.12 -5.36 3.74
N ASP A 36 22.14 -4.37 2.84
CA ASP A 36 22.95 -3.15 2.94
C ASP A 36 22.02 -1.94 3.05
N PRO A 37 21.81 -1.39 4.26
CA PRO A 37 20.88 -0.30 4.47
C PRO A 37 21.28 1.00 3.79
N VAL A 38 22.54 1.18 3.38
CA VAL A 38 23.00 2.43 2.75
C VAL A 38 22.89 2.33 1.24
N ALA A 39 23.41 1.25 0.65
CA ALA A 39 23.39 1.08 -0.81
C ALA A 39 21.95 0.93 -1.31
N GLU A 40 21.13 0.14 -0.62
CA GLU A 40 19.78 -0.15 -1.07
C GLU A 40 18.84 1.06 -0.91
N LYS A 41 18.93 1.82 0.20
CA LYS A 41 18.17 3.07 0.35
C LYS A 41 18.53 4.13 -0.68
N LYS A 42 19.81 4.20 -1.09
CA LYS A 42 20.22 5.07 -2.20
C LYS A 42 19.61 4.60 -3.52
N GLY A 43 19.55 3.28 -3.74
CA GLY A 43 18.85 2.69 -4.89
C GLY A 43 17.37 3.07 -4.94
N VAL A 44 16.69 3.04 -3.80
CA VAL A 44 15.28 3.49 -3.69
C VAL A 44 15.12 4.95 -4.09
N ILE A 45 15.97 5.85 -3.58
CA ILE A 45 15.90 7.27 -3.94
C ILE A 45 16.07 7.45 -5.45
N LEU A 46 17.04 6.76 -6.05
CA LEU A 46 17.25 6.81 -7.51
C LEU A 46 16.06 6.24 -8.30
N GLY A 47 15.43 5.18 -7.81
CA GLY A 47 14.25 4.58 -8.44
C GLY A 47 13.02 5.50 -8.39
N LEU A 48 12.80 6.16 -7.25
CA LEU A 48 11.74 7.16 -7.08
C LEU A 48 11.98 8.38 -7.97
N ASP A 49 13.21 8.92 -7.99
CA ASP A 49 13.59 10.07 -8.83
C ASP A 49 13.45 9.74 -10.33
N ALA A 50 13.73 8.49 -10.71
CA ALA A 50 13.56 8.01 -12.08
C ALA A 50 12.10 7.64 -12.44
N GLY A 51 11.17 7.68 -11.47
CA GLY A 51 9.77 7.29 -11.67
C GLY A 51 9.57 5.80 -11.96
N ILE A 52 10.52 4.95 -11.55
CA ILE A 52 10.49 3.49 -11.77
C ILE A 52 9.65 2.79 -10.69
N SER A 53 9.53 3.41 -9.52
CA SER A 53 8.73 2.91 -8.40
C SER A 53 7.97 4.03 -7.70
N THR A 54 7.02 3.68 -6.84
CA THR A 54 6.29 4.60 -5.98
C THR A 54 6.70 4.44 -4.51
N MET A 55 6.46 5.47 -3.70
CA MET A 55 6.72 5.40 -2.25
C MET A 55 5.95 4.26 -1.59
N GLU A 56 4.70 4.03 -1.99
CA GLU A 56 3.89 2.93 -1.50
C GLU A 56 4.53 1.56 -1.77
N GLN A 57 5.06 1.34 -2.99
CA GLN A 57 5.74 0.09 -3.33
C GLN A 57 7.00 -0.11 -2.48
N GLU A 58 7.84 0.91 -2.40
CA GLU A 58 9.14 0.84 -1.73
C GLU A 58 9.00 0.63 -0.21
N VAL A 59 8.06 1.35 0.42
CA VAL A 59 7.79 1.22 1.86
C VAL A 59 7.14 -0.12 2.18
N ALA A 60 6.14 -0.54 1.39
CA ALA A 60 5.49 -1.83 1.60
C ALA A 60 6.48 -2.99 1.44
N GLU A 61 7.37 -2.93 0.44
CA GLU A 61 8.35 -4.01 0.20
C GLU A 61 9.47 -4.02 1.25
N SER A 62 9.95 -2.86 1.67
CA SER A 62 11.12 -2.77 2.55
C SER A 62 10.77 -2.89 4.03
N MET A 63 9.67 -2.25 4.44
CA MET A 63 9.26 -2.12 5.84
C MET A 63 7.97 -2.87 6.16
N GLY A 64 7.15 -3.20 5.15
CA GLY A 64 5.84 -3.81 5.38
C GLY A 64 4.88 -2.85 6.07
N ALA A 65 5.07 -1.55 5.86
CA ALA A 65 4.33 -0.48 6.50
C ALA A 65 3.56 0.33 5.46
N ASP A 66 2.62 1.14 5.93
CA ASP A 66 1.97 2.15 5.11
C ASP A 66 2.89 3.37 4.95
N TRP A 67 3.00 3.87 3.72
CA TRP A 67 3.82 5.03 3.43
C TRP A 67 3.18 6.33 3.95
N GLU A 68 1.85 6.43 3.98
CA GLU A 68 1.14 7.63 4.45
C GLU A 68 1.40 7.86 5.93
N GLU A 69 1.29 6.80 6.75
CA GLU A 69 1.57 6.84 8.18
C GLU A 69 3.00 7.28 8.51
N ILE A 70 3.98 6.92 7.66
CA ILE A 70 5.38 7.31 7.84
C ILE A 70 5.58 8.78 7.49
N VAL A 71 4.98 9.24 6.39
CA VAL A 71 5.09 10.64 5.96
C VAL A 71 4.44 11.58 6.96
N ASP A 72 3.30 11.19 7.52
CA ASP A 72 2.58 11.97 8.54
C ASP A 72 3.35 12.09 9.86
N GLN A 73 4.31 11.20 10.11
CA GLN A 73 5.16 11.20 11.31
C GLN A 73 6.49 11.97 11.13
N ARG A 74 6.72 12.61 9.98
CA ARG A 74 7.93 13.38 9.68
C ARG A 74 7.87 14.81 10.17
#